data_AF-A0A1Z5JCU1-F1
#
_entry.id   AF-A0A1Z5JCU1-F1
#
_cell.length_a   1.000
_cell.length_b   1.000
_cell.length_c   1.000
_cell.angle_alpha   90.00
_cell.angle_beta   90.00
_cell.angle_gamma   90.00
#
_symmetry.space_group_name_H-M   'P 1'
#
loop_
_entity.id
_entity.type
_entity.pdbx_description
1 polymer ?
#
loop_
_entity_poly.entity_id
_entity_poly.type
_entity_poly.pdbx_seq_one_letter_code
_entity_poly.pdbx_strand_id
1 'polypeptide(L)'
;MPDPNEVRSLLPRQALLLSQVEELSLWHAVTQLAHRHPEPLPDDKDNNTIEDNDSSSSSSSSSSSIVETTMEALEQLLTQSTTASRSFVQRLAEQEYLPWQHYYQSLYQKQLRTFLQDYPQQCPEASPQLTQVCRMLQRLLASETRLRRHLGIYQDKTSSIVVHELMRPWVQRLLFHFVTYDPERPTTFRTERLTEWLFSYVQTHIFDSGVWDLVQSILSQDSALFFLEELVQLLQYVLTKRNVFRDNVHPQIFMKHVEQLFLFDETMPDTKVRRLVDVFVVGDVELWDWWLQNEQQLALATLEDSEENTSHSMTTCAELVCARFRSMQKKASLVSLRSMYVSSVMAPFGTKLLDVWQEKALQLHPTDCIPWSEWIQGTHLIVDFLQQHPPENEVTNDLWQFAVSLQGLENAIVEDLFAKTLVERVLLNEAKLASYLVRCSFLVASNEEEDDDGVELMEVRQVLTRFYQETVVHETAGPLPEYSFQRMRESVLSLLAEQFLQVALNADGMTLELAESGSRVFAHQVQSVFGIFSTMTELPLTVQRLLDVTRWMSMEYSDLSGVGNALCVLAGIPAPLTMDPFVQDDRLAEEAVAMLQAKGFISMELADAISILNRRVDLLGA
;
A
#
# COMPACT_ATOMS: atom_id res chain seq x y z
N MET A 1 -58.72 -29.12 57.03
CA MET A 1 -57.92 -29.13 55.78
C MET A 1 -58.84 -28.62 54.69
N PRO A 2 -58.59 -27.46 54.07
CA PRO A 2 -59.43 -26.97 52.97
C PRO A 2 -59.29 -27.91 51.76
N ASP A 3 -60.33 -27.97 50.93
CA ASP A 3 -60.38 -28.80 49.73
C ASP A 3 -59.29 -28.35 48.73
N PRO A 4 -58.38 -29.23 48.26
CA PRO A 4 -57.31 -28.87 47.33
C PRO A 4 -57.81 -28.30 45.99
N ASN A 5 -59.09 -28.50 45.65
CA ASN A 5 -59.71 -27.88 44.47
C ASN A 5 -60.14 -26.42 44.68
N GLU A 6 -60.48 -26.00 45.91
CA GLU A 6 -60.77 -24.59 46.20
C GLU A 6 -59.49 -23.73 46.14
N VAL A 7 -58.36 -24.26 46.64
CA VAL A 7 -57.06 -23.57 46.61
C VAL A 7 -56.55 -23.35 45.18
N ARG A 8 -56.78 -24.30 44.26
CA ARG A 8 -56.43 -24.16 42.83
C ARG A 8 -57.28 -23.12 42.08
N SER A 9 -58.52 -22.89 42.51
CA SER A 9 -59.40 -21.86 41.93
C SER A 9 -59.13 -20.43 42.44
N LEU A 10 -58.47 -20.31 43.61
CA LEU A 10 -58.09 -19.04 44.23
C LEU A 10 -56.77 -18.48 43.70
N LEU A 11 -55.85 -19.34 43.24
CA LEU A 11 -54.53 -18.94 42.72
C LEU A 11 -54.61 -17.95 41.53
N PRO A 12 -55.48 -18.12 40.51
CA PRO A 12 -55.61 -17.16 39.41
C PRO A 12 -56.22 -15.82 39.87
N ARG A 13 -57.13 -15.84 40.84
CA ARG A 13 -57.74 -14.63 41.41
C ARG A 13 -56.79 -13.87 42.31
N GLN A 14 -55.97 -14.56 43.10
CA GLN A 14 -54.90 -13.95 43.87
C GLN A 14 -53.82 -13.38 42.96
N ALA A 15 -53.43 -14.08 41.89
CA ALA A 15 -52.49 -13.56 40.90
C ALA A 15 -53.02 -12.29 40.20
N LEU A 16 -54.31 -12.25 39.85
CA LEU A 16 -54.95 -11.06 39.27
C LEU A 16 -55.05 -9.88 40.26
N LEU A 17 -55.35 -10.15 41.54
CA LEU A 17 -55.39 -9.11 42.56
C LEU A 17 -53.99 -8.57 42.88
N LEU A 18 -52.99 -9.44 42.93
CA LEU A 18 -51.60 -9.04 43.11
C LEU A 18 -51.11 -8.20 41.92
N SER A 19 -51.44 -8.59 40.68
CA SER A 19 -51.10 -7.79 39.50
C SER A 19 -51.81 -6.43 39.50
N GLN A 20 -53.07 -6.34 39.94
CA GLN A 20 -53.80 -5.07 40.04
C GLN A 20 -53.24 -4.16 41.14
N VAL A 21 -52.86 -4.71 42.29
CA VAL A 21 -52.22 -3.95 43.39
C VAL A 21 -50.86 -3.43 42.93
N GLU A 22 -50.10 -4.24 42.20
CA GLU A 22 -48.81 -3.84 41.64
C GLU A 22 -48.97 -2.79 40.53
N GLU A 23 -49.94 -2.93 39.61
CA GLU A 23 -50.27 -1.93 38.60
C GLU A 23 -50.65 -0.58 39.24
N LEU A 24 -51.48 -0.58 40.30
CA LEU A 24 -51.82 0.63 41.04
C LEU A 24 -50.62 1.24 41.79
N SER A 25 -49.74 0.39 42.34
CA SER A 25 -48.51 0.85 43.00
C SER A 25 -47.53 1.47 42.01
N LEU A 26 -47.42 0.89 40.80
CA LEU A 26 -46.58 1.39 39.72
C LEU A 26 -47.13 2.71 39.17
N TRP A 27 -48.45 2.80 38.97
CA TRP A 27 -49.13 4.05 38.60
C TRP A 27 -48.84 5.14 39.63
N HIS A 28 -49.08 4.85 40.91
CA HIS A 28 -48.87 5.82 41.98
C HIS A 28 -47.40 6.27 42.07
N ALA A 29 -46.45 5.35 41.95
CA ALA A 29 -45.03 5.67 41.96
C ALA A 29 -44.62 6.55 40.76
N VAL A 30 -45.08 6.22 39.55
CA VAL A 30 -44.82 6.97 38.32
C VAL A 30 -45.45 8.36 38.39
N THR A 31 -46.73 8.46 38.75
CA THR A 31 -47.44 9.75 38.86
C THR A 31 -46.85 10.62 39.97
N GLN A 32 -46.48 10.05 41.13
CA GLN A 32 -45.79 10.81 42.18
C GLN A 32 -44.43 11.34 41.73
N LEU A 33 -43.66 10.55 40.96
CA LEU A 33 -42.38 11.00 40.44
C LEU A 33 -42.55 12.10 39.39
N ALA A 34 -43.53 11.93 38.49
CA ALA A 34 -43.86 12.91 37.45
C ALA A 34 -44.35 14.24 38.05
N HIS A 35 -45.19 14.20 39.09
CA HIS A 35 -45.79 15.39 39.73
C HIS A 35 -44.88 16.10 40.75
N ARG A 36 -43.65 15.60 40.98
CA ARG A 36 -42.64 16.33 41.78
C ARG A 36 -42.04 17.53 41.04
N HIS A 37 -42.36 17.69 39.76
CA HIS A 37 -41.93 18.81 38.92
C HIS A 37 -43.12 19.73 38.60
N PRO A 38 -42.90 21.06 38.50
CA PRO A 38 -43.97 21.98 38.10
C PRO A 38 -44.50 21.59 36.73
N GLU A 39 -45.83 21.50 36.61
CA GLU A 39 -46.54 21.08 35.40
C GLU A 39 -46.05 21.80 34.14
N PRO A 40 -46.11 21.15 32.97
CA PRO A 40 -45.92 21.81 31.69
C PRO A 40 -47.00 22.88 31.52
N LEU A 41 -46.67 24.14 31.81
CA LEU A 41 -47.54 25.26 31.49
C LEU A 41 -47.67 25.36 29.96
N PRO A 42 -48.89 25.54 29.43
CA PRO A 42 -49.09 25.75 28.00
C PRO A 42 -48.36 27.03 27.58
N ASP A 43 -47.70 26.99 26.42
CA ASP A 43 -47.01 28.12 25.80
C ASP A 43 -47.89 29.37 25.80
N ASP A 44 -47.65 30.28 26.77
CA ASP A 44 -48.20 31.62 26.69
C ASP A 44 -47.33 32.45 25.74
N LYS A 45 -48.03 32.95 24.73
CA LYS A 45 -47.54 33.82 23.67
C LYS A 45 -46.92 35.09 24.23
N ASP A 46 -45.93 35.59 23.48
CA ASP A 46 -45.48 36.96 23.48
C ASP A 46 -44.90 37.51 24.80
N ASN A 47 -43.57 37.51 24.92
CA ASN A 47 -42.87 38.76 25.25
C ASN A 47 -41.38 38.69 24.92
N ASN A 48 -41.03 39.38 23.83
CA ASN A 48 -39.73 39.98 23.65
C ASN A 48 -39.57 41.09 24.69
N THR A 49 -38.68 40.90 25.66
CA THR A 49 -37.97 42.01 26.33
C THR A 49 -36.71 41.43 26.95
N ILE A 50 -35.60 41.62 26.23
CA ILE A 50 -34.25 41.44 26.75
C ILE A 50 -33.97 42.70 27.56
N GLU A 51 -34.01 42.60 28.88
CA GLU A 51 -33.31 43.53 29.76
C GLU A 51 -32.19 42.78 30.47
N ASP A 52 -31.00 43.33 30.32
CA ASP A 52 -29.75 42.93 30.96
C ASP A 52 -29.92 42.83 32.48
N ASN A 53 -29.53 41.69 33.05
CA ASN A 53 -29.16 41.63 34.45
C ASN A 53 -28.09 40.55 34.69
N ASP A 54 -26.85 41.03 34.74
CA ASP A 54 -25.73 40.36 35.39
C ASP A 54 -26.03 40.16 36.88
N SER A 55 -26.25 38.92 37.30
CA SER A 55 -25.78 38.32 38.57
C SER A 55 -26.59 37.08 38.98
N SER A 56 -26.00 35.88 38.84
CA SER A 56 -26.17 34.66 39.68
C SER A 56 -26.03 33.34 38.87
N SER A 57 -24.80 32.95 38.57
CA SER A 57 -24.45 31.76 37.78
C SER A 57 -24.21 30.47 38.60
N SER A 58 -24.95 30.24 39.69
CA SER A 58 -24.72 29.07 40.57
C SER A 58 -25.94 28.16 40.85
N SER A 59 -27.13 28.48 40.33
CA SER A 59 -28.35 27.69 40.58
C SER A 59 -28.79 26.78 39.42
N SER A 60 -28.32 27.02 38.18
CA SER A 60 -28.76 26.28 36.99
C SER A 60 -28.20 24.85 36.85
N SER A 61 -27.07 24.55 37.50
CA SER A 61 -26.49 23.19 37.49
C SER A 61 -27.30 22.19 38.33
N SER A 62 -27.98 22.68 39.38
CA SER A 62 -28.75 21.84 40.30
C SER A 62 -30.04 21.31 39.69
N SER A 63 -30.76 22.13 38.89
CA SER A 63 -32.03 21.76 38.26
C SER A 63 -31.87 20.72 37.14
N SER A 64 -30.77 20.78 36.37
CA SER A 64 -30.47 19.79 35.32
C SER A 64 -30.27 18.38 35.87
N SER A 65 -29.64 18.22 37.05
CA SER A 65 -29.38 16.88 37.63
C SER A 65 -30.65 16.22 38.18
N ILE A 66 -31.64 17.03 38.60
CA ILE A 66 -32.89 16.54 39.16
C ILE A 66 -33.80 16.01 38.04
N VAL A 67 -33.86 16.70 36.90
CA VAL A 67 -34.60 16.23 35.72
C VAL A 67 -34.02 14.89 35.22
N GLU A 68 -32.69 14.79 35.18
CA GLU A 68 -31.97 13.57 34.78
C GLU A 68 -32.34 12.37 35.67
N THR A 69 -32.18 12.53 36.98
CA THR A 69 -32.50 11.48 37.95
C THR A 69 -33.98 11.09 37.93
N THR A 70 -34.88 12.02 37.59
CA THR A 70 -36.32 11.74 37.54
C THR A 70 -36.70 10.95 36.29
N MET A 71 -36.22 11.35 35.11
CA MET A 71 -36.50 10.62 33.86
C MET A 71 -35.88 9.23 33.84
N GLU A 72 -34.66 9.07 34.36
CA GLU A 72 -34.02 7.76 34.51
C GLU A 72 -34.76 6.87 35.52
N ALA A 73 -35.20 7.43 36.65
CA ALA A 73 -35.99 6.68 37.63
C ALA A 73 -37.36 6.26 37.05
N LEU A 74 -38.02 7.12 36.28
CA LEU A 74 -39.26 6.77 35.57
C LEU A 74 -39.04 5.65 34.55
N GLU A 75 -37.97 5.73 33.75
CA GLU A 75 -37.60 4.68 32.80
C GLU A 75 -37.32 3.35 33.52
N GLN A 76 -36.55 3.37 34.61
CA GLN A 76 -36.23 2.19 35.40
C GLN A 76 -37.48 1.56 36.02
N LEU A 77 -38.39 2.36 36.55
CA LEU A 77 -39.67 1.87 37.10
C LEU A 77 -40.51 1.18 36.03
N LEU A 78 -40.58 1.76 34.83
CA LEU A 78 -41.34 1.17 33.72
C LEU A 78 -40.69 -0.12 33.20
N THR A 79 -39.36 -0.15 33.06
CA THR A 79 -38.62 -1.30 32.48
C THR A 79 -38.38 -2.45 33.46
N GLN A 80 -38.32 -2.20 34.77
CA GLN A 80 -38.14 -3.23 35.81
C GLN A 80 -39.45 -3.87 36.26
N SER A 81 -40.60 -3.37 35.79
CA SER A 81 -41.91 -3.93 36.12
C SER A 81 -42.14 -5.27 35.41
N THR A 82 -41.63 -6.36 36.01
CA THR A 82 -41.73 -7.72 35.44
C THR A 82 -43.11 -8.36 35.59
N THR A 83 -43.95 -7.81 36.47
CA THR A 83 -45.24 -8.38 36.85
C THR A 83 -46.46 -7.64 36.29
N ALA A 84 -46.28 -6.39 35.85
CA ALA A 84 -47.33 -5.58 35.25
C ALA A 84 -47.60 -6.01 33.80
N SER A 85 -48.85 -5.88 33.33
CA SER A 85 -49.16 -6.22 31.93
C SER A 85 -48.50 -5.23 30.96
N ARG A 86 -47.94 -5.72 29.84
CA ARG A 86 -47.31 -4.84 28.83
C ARG A 86 -48.25 -3.72 28.34
N SER A 87 -49.53 -4.02 28.18
CA SER A 87 -50.57 -3.05 27.81
C SER A 87 -50.82 -1.97 28.88
N PHE A 88 -50.56 -2.28 30.15
CA PHE A 88 -50.61 -1.31 31.22
C PHE A 88 -49.36 -0.42 31.22
N VAL A 89 -48.17 -1.01 31.16
CA VAL A 89 -46.90 -0.28 31.09
C VAL A 89 -46.86 0.65 29.86
N GLN A 90 -47.38 0.20 28.71
CA GLN A 90 -47.49 1.03 27.51
C GLN A 90 -48.40 2.24 27.74
N ARG A 91 -49.62 2.04 28.27
CA ARG A 91 -50.54 3.15 28.57
C ARG A 91 -49.92 4.12 29.58
N LEU A 92 -49.23 3.60 30.57
CA LEU A 92 -48.56 4.41 31.58
C LEU A 92 -47.40 5.23 30.97
N ALA A 93 -46.61 4.62 30.09
CA ALA A 93 -45.58 5.32 29.34
C ALA A 93 -46.18 6.42 28.44
N GLU A 94 -47.28 6.14 27.74
CA GLU A 94 -47.95 7.10 26.87
C GLU A 94 -48.57 8.28 27.64
N GLN A 95 -49.12 8.03 28.83
CA GLN A 95 -49.79 9.06 29.64
C GLN A 95 -48.82 9.88 30.51
N GLU A 96 -47.80 9.26 31.09
CA GLU A 96 -46.98 9.88 32.13
C GLU A 96 -45.51 10.02 31.75
N TYR A 97 -44.97 9.24 30.81
CA TYR A 97 -43.54 9.32 30.45
C TYR A 97 -43.32 10.17 29.19
N LEU A 98 -44.01 9.83 28.10
CA LEU A 98 -43.82 10.48 26.80
C LEU A 98 -44.08 12.00 26.83
N PRO A 99 -45.11 12.53 27.53
CA PRO A 99 -45.33 13.97 27.58
C PRO A 99 -44.15 14.73 28.21
N TRP A 100 -43.62 14.23 29.33
CA TRP A 100 -42.46 14.82 30.00
C TRP A 100 -41.18 14.70 29.17
N GLN A 101 -40.97 13.54 28.55
CA GLN A 101 -39.86 13.35 27.62
C GLN A 101 -39.92 14.37 26.48
N HIS A 102 -41.08 14.55 25.86
CA HIS A 102 -41.28 15.50 24.76
C HIS A 102 -41.05 16.95 25.21
N TYR A 103 -41.51 17.30 26.41
CA TYR A 103 -41.32 18.61 27.01
C TYR A 103 -39.84 18.92 27.22
N TYR A 104 -39.11 18.06 27.94
CA TYR A 104 -37.69 18.26 28.21
C TYR A 104 -36.84 18.22 26.94
N GLN A 105 -37.18 17.33 26.01
CA GLN A 105 -36.54 17.30 24.69
C GLN A 105 -36.71 18.65 23.97
N SER A 106 -37.93 19.20 23.95
CA SER A 106 -38.19 20.51 23.31
C SER A 106 -37.46 21.66 24.01
N LEU A 107 -37.41 21.62 25.34
CA LEU A 107 -36.69 22.60 26.15
C LEU A 107 -35.18 22.57 25.88
N TYR A 108 -34.56 21.40 25.91
CA TYR A 108 -33.12 21.25 25.63
C TYR A 108 -32.79 21.50 24.16
N GLN A 109 -33.67 21.16 23.21
CA GLN A 109 -33.52 21.56 21.81
C GLN A 109 -33.53 23.07 21.65
N LYS A 110 -34.43 23.78 22.35
CA LYS A 110 -34.47 25.25 22.32
C LYS A 110 -33.19 25.85 22.89
N GLN A 111 -32.70 25.32 24.02
CA GLN A 111 -31.42 25.74 24.60
C GLN A 111 -30.24 25.47 23.65
N LEU A 112 -30.20 24.29 23.02
CA LEU A 112 -29.17 23.94 22.04
C LEU A 112 -29.18 24.93 20.86
N ARG A 113 -30.36 25.29 20.34
CA ARG A 113 -30.48 26.30 19.28
C ARG A 113 -29.98 27.68 19.72
N THR A 114 -30.19 28.07 20.97
CA THR A 114 -29.65 29.32 21.51
C THR A 114 -28.12 29.28 21.57
N PHE A 115 -27.52 28.16 22.00
CA PHE A 115 -26.06 28.00 21.97
C PHE A 115 -25.49 27.97 20.56
N LEU A 116 -26.27 27.53 19.57
CA LEU A 116 -25.89 27.46 18.16
C LEU A 116 -26.34 28.69 17.35
N GLN A 117 -26.73 29.80 17.98
CA GLN A 117 -27.31 30.95 17.27
C GLN A 117 -26.34 31.58 16.24
N ASP A 118 -25.06 31.69 16.59
CA ASP A 118 -24.01 32.22 15.70
C ASP A 118 -23.29 31.11 14.91
N TYR A 119 -23.70 29.85 15.10
CA TYR A 119 -23.15 28.71 14.40
C TYR A 119 -23.79 28.58 13.00
N PRO A 120 -23.01 28.33 11.93
CA PRO A 120 -21.57 28.06 11.90
C PRO A 120 -20.73 29.24 11.42
N GLN A 121 -21.13 30.49 11.68
CA GLN A 121 -20.30 31.68 11.38
C GLN A 121 -19.15 31.81 12.37
N GLN A 122 -19.40 31.49 13.63
CA GLN A 122 -18.40 31.30 14.67
C GLN A 122 -18.60 29.89 15.23
N CYS A 123 -17.57 29.03 15.12
CA CYS A 123 -17.63 27.72 15.73
C CYS A 123 -17.56 27.91 17.26
N PRO A 124 -18.59 27.51 18.02
CA PRO A 124 -18.56 27.69 19.47
C PRO A 124 -17.49 26.79 20.07
N GLU A 125 -16.76 27.28 21.07
CA GLU A 125 -15.94 26.41 21.90
C GLU A 125 -16.82 25.40 22.65
N ALA A 126 -16.31 24.20 22.89
CA ALA A 126 -17.00 23.15 23.62
C ALA A 126 -17.19 23.56 25.10
N SER A 127 -18.17 24.42 25.37
CA SER A 127 -18.47 24.86 26.72
C SER A 127 -19.07 23.70 27.53
N PRO A 128 -18.83 23.66 28.85
CA PRO A 128 -19.40 22.62 29.71
C PRO A 128 -20.95 22.61 29.66
N GLN A 129 -21.57 23.78 29.45
CA GLN A 129 -23.03 23.92 29.33
C GLN A 129 -23.56 23.34 28.01
N LEU A 130 -22.91 23.65 26.88
CA LEU A 130 -23.26 23.08 25.58
C LEU A 130 -23.12 21.54 25.60
N THR A 131 -21.99 21.07 26.12
CA THR A 131 -21.72 19.63 26.27
C THR A 131 -22.77 18.96 27.15
N GLN A 132 -23.18 19.61 28.24
CA GLN A 132 -24.22 19.11 29.13
C GLN A 132 -25.58 19.02 28.42
N VAL A 133 -26.01 20.06 27.69
CA VAL A 133 -27.28 20.02 26.94
C VAL A 133 -27.29 18.91 25.89
N CYS A 134 -26.20 18.73 25.16
CA CYS A 134 -26.06 17.66 24.18
C CYS A 134 -26.11 16.27 24.84
N ARG A 135 -25.42 16.07 25.97
CA ARG A 135 -25.50 14.81 26.74
C ARG A 135 -26.91 14.54 27.26
N MET A 136 -27.62 15.58 27.72
CA MET A 136 -29.01 15.45 28.18
C MET A 136 -29.93 15.00 27.06
N LEU A 137 -29.82 15.60 25.86
CA LEU A 137 -30.58 15.19 24.69
C LEU A 137 -30.26 13.74 24.26
N GLN A 138 -28.98 13.35 24.27
CA GLN A 138 -28.56 11.98 23.97
C GLN A 138 -29.12 10.97 24.97
N ARG A 139 -29.12 11.30 26.27
CA ARG A 139 -29.67 10.45 27.33
C ARG A 139 -31.18 10.29 27.20
N LEU A 140 -31.91 11.38 26.95
CA LEU A 140 -33.36 11.33 26.72
C LEU A 140 -33.70 10.42 25.53
N LEU A 141 -32.97 10.53 24.43
CA LEU A 141 -33.13 9.63 23.28
C LEU A 141 -32.81 8.18 23.65
N ALA A 142 -31.70 7.92 24.34
CA ALA A 142 -31.33 6.57 24.75
C ALA A 142 -32.40 5.93 25.66
N SER A 143 -32.97 6.71 26.58
CA SER A 143 -34.05 6.28 27.46
C SER A 143 -35.33 5.93 26.69
N GLU A 144 -35.71 6.75 25.71
CA GLU A 144 -36.85 6.47 24.82
C GLU A 144 -36.61 5.19 24.03
N THR A 145 -35.44 5.01 23.43
CA THR A 145 -35.11 3.82 22.64
C THR A 145 -35.14 2.55 23.51
N ARG A 146 -34.64 2.61 24.75
CA ARG A 146 -34.70 1.48 25.69
C ARG A 146 -36.15 1.15 26.07
N LEU A 147 -36.96 2.16 26.38
CA LEU A 147 -38.38 1.97 26.70
C LEU A 147 -39.15 1.38 25.52
N ARG A 148 -38.96 1.90 24.31
CA ARG A 148 -39.60 1.37 23.09
C ARG A 148 -39.21 -0.08 22.83
N ARG A 149 -37.93 -0.44 22.98
CA ARG A 149 -37.48 -1.84 22.88
C ARG A 149 -38.14 -2.74 23.93
N HIS A 150 -38.26 -2.27 25.17
CA HIS A 150 -38.95 -3.01 26.24
C HIS A 150 -40.43 -3.27 25.90
N LEU A 151 -41.09 -2.29 25.29
CA LEU A 151 -42.47 -2.40 24.81
C LEU A 151 -42.62 -3.24 23.52
N GLY A 152 -41.52 -3.75 22.95
CA GLY A 152 -41.53 -4.53 21.71
C GLY A 152 -41.74 -3.68 20.45
N ILE A 153 -41.56 -2.35 20.54
CA ILE A 153 -41.61 -1.41 19.42
C ILE A 153 -40.19 -1.30 18.86
N TYR A 154 -39.90 -2.08 17.83
CA TYR A 154 -38.63 -2.00 17.11
C TYR A 154 -38.73 -0.91 16.05
N GLN A 155 -38.23 0.29 16.37
CA GLN A 155 -37.92 1.31 15.37
C GLN A 155 -36.41 1.53 15.34
N ASP A 156 -35.79 1.16 14.23
CA ASP A 156 -34.32 1.21 14.05
C ASP A 156 -33.79 2.61 13.67
N LYS A 157 -34.66 3.63 13.58
CA LYS A 157 -34.28 4.98 13.14
C LYS A 157 -34.54 6.03 14.22
N THR A 158 -33.88 5.91 15.37
CA THR A 158 -33.71 7.08 16.25
C THR A 158 -32.45 7.82 15.82
N SER A 159 -32.57 8.67 14.82
CA SER A 159 -31.52 9.62 14.45
C SER A 159 -31.27 10.57 15.63
N SER A 160 -29.99 10.82 15.94
CA SER A 160 -29.62 11.68 17.05
C SER A 160 -30.11 13.11 16.79
N ILE A 161 -31.07 13.56 17.59
CA ILE A 161 -31.57 14.95 17.58
C ILE A 161 -30.42 15.94 17.61
N VAL A 162 -29.37 15.64 18.39
CA VAL A 162 -28.20 16.50 18.51
C VAL A 162 -27.47 16.61 17.17
N VAL A 163 -27.31 15.51 16.44
CA VAL A 163 -26.71 15.51 15.09
C VAL A 163 -27.55 16.35 14.14
N HIS A 164 -28.88 16.20 14.14
CA HIS A 164 -29.75 17.01 13.29
C HIS A 164 -29.69 18.50 13.59
N GLU A 165 -29.65 18.89 14.87
CA GLU A 165 -29.58 20.30 15.25
C GLU A 165 -28.21 20.90 14.90
N LEU A 166 -27.12 20.13 15.02
CA LEU A 166 -25.78 20.52 14.54
C LEU A 166 -25.73 20.59 13.00
N MET A 167 -26.40 19.68 12.30
CA MET A 167 -26.40 19.66 10.83
C MET A 167 -27.34 20.69 10.20
N ARG A 168 -28.41 21.10 10.89
CA ARG A 168 -29.43 21.99 10.29
C ARG A 168 -28.84 23.26 9.65
N PRO A 169 -27.93 24.00 10.31
CA PRO A 169 -27.36 25.20 9.70
C PRO A 169 -26.53 24.89 8.45
N TRP A 170 -25.86 23.73 8.41
CA TRP A 170 -25.14 23.27 7.22
C TRP A 170 -26.06 22.86 6.08
N VAL A 171 -27.15 22.16 6.39
CA VAL A 171 -28.20 21.86 5.42
C VAL A 171 -28.70 23.17 4.79
N GLN A 172 -29.03 24.17 5.61
CA GLN A 172 -29.50 25.46 5.10
C GLN A 172 -28.45 26.17 4.23
N ARG A 173 -27.19 26.23 4.67
CA ARG A 173 -26.11 26.88 3.91
C ARG A 173 -25.79 26.16 2.61
N LEU A 174 -25.64 24.84 2.63
CA LEU A 174 -25.33 24.05 1.44
C LEU A 174 -26.49 24.09 0.43
N LEU A 175 -27.73 23.99 0.89
CA LEU A 175 -28.90 24.17 0.04
C LEU A 175 -28.93 25.58 -0.55
N PHE A 176 -28.70 26.61 0.27
CA PHE A 176 -28.64 27.97 -0.22
C PHE A 176 -27.58 28.10 -1.31
N HIS A 177 -26.31 27.75 -1.03
CA HIS A 177 -25.18 28.00 -1.94
C HIS A 177 -25.18 27.11 -3.20
N PHE A 178 -25.66 25.87 -3.12
CA PHE A 178 -25.45 24.88 -4.19
C PHE A 178 -26.74 24.35 -4.82
N VAL A 179 -27.91 24.54 -4.21
CA VAL A 179 -29.19 24.01 -4.72
C VAL A 179 -30.15 25.11 -5.13
N THR A 180 -30.33 26.13 -4.29
CA THR A 180 -31.26 27.23 -4.57
C THR A 180 -30.82 28.01 -5.80
N TYR A 181 -31.70 28.10 -6.79
CA TYR A 181 -31.41 28.81 -8.03
C TYR A 181 -31.27 30.32 -7.78
N ASP A 182 -30.15 30.89 -8.21
CA ASP A 182 -29.90 32.32 -8.22
C ASP A 182 -29.01 32.72 -9.41
N PRO A 183 -29.48 33.63 -10.30
CA PRO A 183 -28.76 34.07 -11.48
C PRO A 183 -27.42 34.76 -11.19
N GLU A 184 -27.23 35.33 -10.02
CA GLU A 184 -26.01 36.07 -9.66
C GLU A 184 -24.94 35.16 -9.06
N ARG A 185 -25.27 33.91 -8.72
CA ARG A 185 -24.35 32.98 -8.06
C ARG A 185 -23.67 32.02 -9.07
N PRO A 186 -22.32 31.95 -9.08
CA PRO A 186 -21.59 31.14 -10.05
C PRO A 186 -21.80 29.62 -9.85
N THR A 187 -22.07 29.19 -8.62
CA THR A 187 -22.41 27.80 -8.25
C THR A 187 -23.71 27.32 -8.90
N THR A 188 -24.56 28.24 -9.36
CA THR A 188 -25.85 27.94 -9.97
C THR A 188 -25.75 27.53 -11.44
N PHE A 189 -24.70 27.92 -12.18
CA PHE A 189 -24.61 27.68 -13.63
C PHE A 189 -23.42 26.80 -14.04
N ARG A 190 -22.33 26.81 -13.27
CA ARG A 190 -21.11 26.08 -13.65
C ARG A 190 -21.09 24.71 -12.97
N THR A 191 -21.70 23.71 -13.62
CA THR A 191 -21.65 22.32 -13.15
C THR A 191 -20.23 21.75 -13.17
N GLU A 192 -19.38 22.19 -14.09
CA GLU A 192 -18.01 21.68 -14.32
C GLU A 192 -17.05 21.81 -13.11
N ARG A 193 -17.30 22.79 -12.23
CA ARG A 193 -16.49 23.01 -11.01
C ARG A 193 -17.30 22.77 -9.73
N LEU A 194 -18.51 22.24 -9.85
CA LEU A 194 -19.42 22.13 -8.73
C LEU A 194 -18.89 21.21 -7.63
N THR A 195 -18.32 20.06 -7.97
CA THR A 195 -17.72 19.15 -6.99
C THR A 195 -16.51 19.76 -6.30
N GLU A 196 -15.62 20.40 -7.07
CA GLU A 196 -14.44 21.12 -6.55
C GLU A 196 -14.84 22.19 -5.53
N TRP A 197 -15.82 23.03 -5.87
CA TRP A 197 -16.31 24.07 -4.97
C TRP A 197 -17.06 23.52 -3.77
N LEU A 198 -17.89 22.49 -3.95
CA LEU A 198 -18.65 21.88 -2.86
C LEU A 198 -17.71 21.25 -1.84
N PHE A 199 -16.75 20.44 -2.29
CA PHE A 199 -15.82 19.75 -1.42
C PHE A 199 -14.82 20.70 -0.77
N SER A 200 -14.32 21.70 -1.50
CA SER A 200 -13.52 22.77 -0.88
C SER A 200 -14.32 23.53 0.18
N TYR A 201 -15.59 23.83 -0.07
CA TYR A 201 -16.45 24.50 0.90
C TYR A 201 -16.64 23.64 2.16
N VAL A 202 -16.92 22.35 2.00
CA VAL A 202 -17.04 21.41 3.13
C VAL A 202 -15.73 21.28 3.89
N GLN A 203 -14.61 21.14 3.20
CA GLN A 203 -13.28 21.05 3.80
C GLN A 203 -13.00 22.28 4.67
N THR A 204 -13.08 23.47 4.08
CA THR A 204 -12.78 24.72 4.78
C THR A 204 -13.74 25.01 5.92
N HIS A 205 -15.03 24.70 5.76
CA HIS A 205 -16.05 25.14 6.72
C HIS A 205 -16.49 24.08 7.72
N ILE A 206 -16.22 22.78 7.51
CA ILE A 206 -16.57 21.71 8.45
C ILE A 206 -15.29 21.09 9.05
N PHE A 207 -14.31 20.73 8.23
CA PHE A 207 -13.12 20.04 8.71
C PHE A 207 -12.06 21.02 9.24
N ASP A 208 -11.78 22.11 8.53
CA ASP A 208 -10.71 23.05 8.90
C ASP A 208 -11.15 24.13 9.91
N SER A 209 -12.46 24.36 10.05
CA SER A 209 -13.03 25.42 10.90
C SER A 209 -13.17 25.04 12.39
N GLY A 210 -12.75 23.82 12.76
CA GLY A 210 -12.94 23.25 14.10
C GLY A 210 -14.34 22.71 14.39
N VAL A 211 -15.23 22.68 13.39
CA VAL A 211 -16.59 22.11 13.57
C VAL A 211 -16.53 20.60 13.79
N TRP A 212 -15.67 19.90 13.05
CA TRP A 212 -15.44 18.49 13.27
C TRP A 212 -14.87 18.20 14.67
N ASP A 213 -13.93 19.01 15.15
CA ASP A 213 -13.38 18.89 16.51
C ASP A 213 -14.46 19.11 17.58
N LEU A 214 -15.33 20.10 17.37
CA LEU A 214 -16.50 20.34 18.22
C LEU A 214 -17.42 19.11 18.26
N VAL A 215 -17.74 18.54 17.08
CA VAL A 215 -18.57 17.33 16.96
C VAL A 215 -17.93 16.17 17.73
N GLN A 216 -16.63 15.93 17.58
CA GLN A 216 -15.91 14.89 18.31
C GLN A 216 -15.85 15.12 19.82
N SER A 217 -15.77 16.39 20.26
CA SER A 217 -15.70 16.73 21.68
C SER A 217 -17.05 16.56 22.41
N ILE A 218 -18.17 16.70 21.70
CA ILE A 218 -19.52 16.67 22.26
C ILE A 218 -20.20 15.31 22.06
N LEU A 219 -19.98 14.66 20.92
CA LEU A 219 -20.64 13.41 20.55
C LEU A 219 -19.83 12.17 20.94
N SER A 220 -20.53 11.06 21.18
CA SER A 220 -19.87 9.74 21.20
C SER A 220 -19.39 9.36 19.80
N GLN A 221 -18.43 8.43 19.72
CA GLN A 221 -17.88 7.95 18.45
C GLN A 221 -18.97 7.53 17.46
N ASP A 222 -19.96 6.75 17.89
CA ASP A 222 -21.09 6.34 17.04
C ASP A 222 -21.91 7.52 16.52
N SER A 223 -22.15 8.54 17.36
CA SER A 223 -22.89 9.74 16.95
C SER A 223 -22.09 10.65 16.03
N ALA A 224 -20.76 10.67 16.16
CA ALA A 224 -19.88 11.35 15.23
C ALA A 224 -19.85 10.66 13.86
N LEU A 225 -19.93 9.31 13.83
CA LEU A 225 -20.11 8.56 12.58
C LEU A 225 -21.45 8.90 11.92
N PHE A 226 -22.54 8.96 12.68
CA PHE A 226 -23.84 9.41 12.16
C PHE A 226 -23.79 10.83 11.59
N PHE A 227 -23.03 11.75 12.21
CA PHE A 227 -22.81 13.09 11.65
C PHE A 227 -22.15 13.03 10.27
N LEU A 228 -21.10 12.21 10.10
CA LEU A 228 -20.46 12.01 8.80
C LEU A 228 -21.40 11.34 7.79
N GLU A 229 -22.21 10.36 8.20
CA GLU A 229 -23.21 9.75 7.32
C GLU A 229 -24.26 10.75 6.84
N GLU A 230 -24.75 11.63 7.71
CA GLU A 230 -25.66 12.71 7.34
C GLU A 230 -25.00 13.74 6.41
N LEU A 231 -23.70 14.01 6.60
CA LEU A 231 -22.93 14.85 5.68
C LEU A 231 -22.87 14.22 4.29
N VAL A 232 -22.52 12.93 4.22
CA VAL A 232 -22.49 12.16 2.96
C VAL A 232 -23.86 12.18 2.28
N GLN A 233 -24.95 11.97 3.02
CA GLN A 233 -26.31 12.05 2.48
C GLN A 233 -26.66 13.45 1.97
N LEU A 234 -26.25 14.50 2.67
CA LEU A 234 -26.47 15.88 2.24
C LEU A 234 -25.71 16.19 0.94
N LEU A 235 -24.44 15.79 0.85
CA LEU A 235 -23.64 15.94 -0.37
C LEU A 235 -24.23 15.10 -1.52
N GLN A 236 -24.70 13.90 -1.21
CA GLN A 236 -25.40 13.06 -2.18
C GLN A 236 -26.64 13.78 -2.73
N TYR A 237 -27.44 14.38 -1.85
CA TYR A 237 -28.62 15.15 -2.23
C TYR A 237 -28.27 16.34 -3.13
N VAL A 238 -27.26 17.13 -2.75
CA VAL A 238 -26.82 18.31 -3.53
C VAL A 238 -26.38 17.89 -4.94
N LEU A 239 -25.50 16.90 -5.06
CA LEU A 239 -24.98 16.45 -6.36
C LEU A 239 -26.06 15.80 -7.23
N THR A 240 -26.99 15.06 -6.62
CA THR A 240 -28.13 14.44 -7.32
C THR A 240 -29.10 15.51 -7.82
N LYS A 241 -29.44 16.51 -6.99
CA LYS A 241 -30.34 17.60 -7.39
C LYS A 241 -29.78 18.46 -8.52
N ARG A 242 -28.47 18.50 -8.63
CA ARG A 242 -27.73 19.25 -9.65
C ARG A 242 -27.36 18.38 -10.85
N ASN A 243 -27.80 17.12 -10.88
CA ASN A 243 -27.59 16.14 -11.96
C ASN A 243 -26.13 16.05 -12.45
N VAL A 244 -25.17 16.21 -11.54
CA VAL A 244 -23.74 16.31 -11.90
C VAL A 244 -23.24 15.12 -12.71
N PHE A 245 -23.68 13.92 -12.37
CA PHE A 245 -23.21 12.69 -13.02
C PHE A 245 -24.11 12.21 -14.17
N ARG A 246 -25.27 12.85 -14.41
CA ARG A 246 -26.24 12.43 -15.44
C ARG A 246 -26.38 13.39 -16.62
N ASP A 247 -26.24 14.70 -16.40
CA ASP A 247 -26.42 15.72 -17.44
C ASP A 247 -25.09 16.13 -18.12
N ASN A 248 -23.95 15.66 -17.62
CA ASN A 248 -22.64 15.99 -18.17
C ASN A 248 -22.30 15.10 -19.39
N VAL A 249 -22.35 15.69 -20.58
CA VAL A 249 -22.10 14.98 -21.86
C VAL A 249 -20.61 14.80 -22.17
N HIS A 250 -19.72 15.55 -21.49
CA HIS A 250 -18.28 15.51 -21.78
C HIS A 250 -17.50 14.58 -20.84
N PRO A 251 -16.85 13.52 -21.37
CA PRO A 251 -16.07 12.55 -20.59
C PRO A 251 -15.02 13.16 -19.66
N GLN A 252 -14.31 14.21 -20.12
CA GLN A 252 -13.23 14.83 -19.34
C GLN A 252 -13.75 15.55 -18.08
N ILE A 253 -14.90 16.22 -18.19
CA ILE A 253 -15.53 16.90 -17.05
C ILE A 253 -16.03 15.85 -16.05
N PHE A 254 -16.61 14.76 -16.56
CA PHE A 254 -17.04 13.65 -15.73
C PHE A 254 -15.87 13.00 -14.97
N MET A 255 -14.76 12.69 -15.65
CA MET A 255 -13.54 12.15 -15.01
C MET A 255 -13.04 13.10 -13.92
N LYS A 256 -13.02 14.41 -14.18
CA LYS A 256 -12.66 15.41 -13.16
C LYS A 256 -13.59 15.35 -11.95
N HIS A 257 -14.90 15.18 -12.14
CA HIS A 257 -15.83 15.03 -11.03
C HIS A 257 -15.57 13.77 -10.21
N VAL A 258 -15.30 12.63 -10.84
CA VAL A 258 -14.94 11.39 -10.15
C VAL A 258 -13.63 11.54 -9.37
N GLU A 259 -12.62 12.20 -9.93
CA GLU A 259 -11.37 12.48 -9.22
C GLU A 259 -11.59 13.35 -7.98
N GLN A 260 -12.50 14.33 -8.05
CA GLN A 260 -12.87 15.13 -6.88
C GLN A 260 -13.55 14.28 -5.81
N LEU A 261 -14.29 13.21 -6.17
CA LEU A 261 -14.84 12.26 -5.18
C LEU A 261 -13.72 11.53 -4.45
N PHE A 262 -12.75 10.99 -5.19
CA PHE A 262 -11.59 10.30 -4.59
C PHE A 262 -10.79 11.20 -3.66
N LEU A 263 -10.50 12.44 -4.08
CA LEU A 263 -9.76 13.40 -3.27
C LEU A 263 -10.53 13.73 -1.98
N PHE A 264 -11.85 13.92 -2.07
CA PHE A 264 -12.65 14.18 -0.88
C PHE A 264 -12.76 12.97 0.04
N ASP A 265 -12.99 11.77 -0.52
CA ASP A 265 -13.06 10.54 0.23
C ASP A 265 -11.74 10.21 0.94
N GLU A 266 -10.60 10.62 0.41
CA GLU A 266 -9.32 10.52 1.13
C GLU A 266 -9.24 11.45 2.34
N THR A 267 -9.73 12.69 2.21
CA THR A 267 -9.70 13.67 3.31
C THR A 267 -10.66 13.34 4.46
N MET A 268 -11.64 12.48 4.20
CA MET A 268 -12.60 12.02 5.19
C MET A 268 -11.93 11.14 6.27
N PRO A 269 -12.23 11.35 7.57
CA PRO A 269 -11.64 10.58 8.66
C PRO A 269 -11.75 9.07 8.44
N ASP A 270 -10.69 8.32 8.77
CA ASP A 270 -10.65 6.87 8.58
C ASP A 270 -11.68 6.16 9.47
N THR A 271 -12.86 5.96 8.89
CA THR A 271 -14.07 5.55 9.56
C THR A 271 -14.87 4.64 8.64
N LYS A 272 -15.73 3.79 9.20
CA LYS A 272 -16.62 2.87 8.44
C LYS A 272 -17.79 3.59 7.77
N VAL A 273 -17.63 4.86 7.41
CA VAL A 273 -18.64 5.66 6.74
C VAL A 273 -18.61 5.34 5.25
N ARG A 274 -19.79 5.35 4.64
CA ARG A 274 -19.93 5.13 3.20
C ARG A 274 -19.23 6.24 2.42
N ARG A 275 -18.31 5.86 1.53
CA ARG A 275 -17.56 6.80 0.66
C ARG A 275 -18.45 7.32 -0.47
N LEU A 276 -18.25 8.56 -0.92
CA LEU A 276 -19.03 9.15 -1.99
C LEU A 276 -18.78 8.47 -3.34
N VAL A 277 -17.56 8.00 -3.59
CA VAL A 277 -17.24 7.20 -4.78
C VAL A 277 -18.07 5.92 -4.83
N ASP A 278 -18.28 5.27 -3.68
CA ASP A 278 -19.11 4.06 -3.60
C ASP A 278 -20.59 4.38 -3.86
N VAL A 279 -21.05 5.56 -3.43
CA VAL A 279 -22.45 5.99 -3.61
C VAL A 279 -22.75 6.35 -5.06
N PHE A 280 -21.86 7.08 -5.72
CA PHE A 280 -22.14 7.66 -7.04
C PHE A 280 -21.60 6.85 -8.20
N VAL A 281 -20.41 6.26 -8.05
CA VAL A 281 -19.73 5.56 -9.14
C VAL A 281 -19.93 4.07 -8.99
N VAL A 282 -19.46 3.47 -7.90
CA VAL A 282 -19.52 2.00 -7.71
C VAL A 282 -20.96 1.49 -7.59
N GLY A 283 -21.86 2.30 -7.02
CA GLY A 283 -23.28 1.97 -6.90
C GLY A 283 -24.05 1.97 -8.22
N ASP A 284 -23.49 2.52 -9.30
CA ASP A 284 -24.07 2.56 -10.64
C ASP A 284 -23.20 1.75 -11.61
N VAL A 285 -23.65 0.54 -11.95
CA VAL A 285 -22.86 -0.44 -12.71
C VAL A 285 -22.43 0.10 -14.08
N GLU A 286 -23.32 0.80 -14.78
CA GLU A 286 -23.02 1.36 -16.10
C GLU A 286 -21.94 2.45 -16.00
N LEU A 287 -22.05 3.29 -14.96
CA LEU A 287 -21.11 4.37 -14.71
C LEU A 287 -19.74 3.86 -14.25
N TRP A 288 -19.74 2.82 -13.42
CA TRP A 288 -18.54 2.14 -12.95
C TRP A 288 -17.77 1.51 -14.10
N ASP A 289 -18.45 0.72 -14.95
CA ASP A 289 -17.83 0.08 -16.11
C ASP A 289 -17.27 1.10 -17.09
N TRP A 290 -18.04 2.17 -17.37
CA TRP A 290 -17.59 3.27 -18.20
C TRP A 290 -16.35 3.95 -17.61
N TRP A 291 -16.34 4.23 -16.30
CA TRP A 291 -15.23 4.90 -15.65
C TRP A 291 -13.97 4.02 -15.64
N LEU A 292 -14.11 2.72 -15.36
CA LEU A 292 -13.00 1.77 -15.41
C LEU A 292 -12.32 1.75 -16.78
N GLN A 293 -13.11 1.72 -17.87
CA GLN A 293 -12.57 1.75 -19.23
C GLN A 293 -11.82 3.05 -19.52
N ASN A 294 -12.34 4.20 -19.12
CA ASN A 294 -11.70 5.49 -19.34
C ASN A 294 -10.44 5.67 -18.46
N GLU A 295 -10.47 5.21 -17.21
CA GLU A 295 -9.31 5.23 -16.31
C GLU A 295 -8.18 4.33 -16.83
N GLN A 296 -8.55 3.15 -17.36
CA GLN A 296 -7.63 2.24 -18.04
C GLN A 296 -7.01 2.93 -19.26
N GLN A 297 -7.83 3.49 -20.16
CA GLN A 297 -7.34 4.19 -21.35
C GLN A 297 -6.40 5.35 -21.00
N LEU A 298 -6.75 6.16 -19.99
CA LEU A 298 -5.92 7.26 -19.54
C LEU A 298 -4.59 6.78 -18.93
N ALA A 299 -4.62 5.65 -18.22
CA ALA A 299 -3.41 5.03 -17.73
C ALA A 299 -2.51 4.53 -18.87
N LEU A 300 -3.09 3.85 -19.87
CA LEU A 300 -2.34 3.34 -21.01
C LEU A 300 -1.81 4.47 -21.90
N ALA A 301 -2.56 5.55 -22.09
CA ALA A 301 -2.12 6.73 -22.84
C ALA A 301 -0.88 7.38 -22.20
N THR A 302 -0.73 7.29 -20.87
CA THR A 302 0.48 7.77 -20.18
C THR A 302 1.73 7.00 -20.62
N LEU A 303 1.58 5.71 -20.96
CA LEU A 303 2.68 4.90 -21.52
C LEU A 303 2.93 5.28 -22.98
N GLU A 304 1.89 5.46 -23.78
CA GLU A 304 1.99 5.85 -25.19
C GLU A 304 2.62 7.25 -25.37
N ASP A 305 2.24 8.23 -24.54
CA ASP A 305 2.86 9.57 -24.54
C ASP A 305 4.36 9.52 -24.17
N SER A 306 4.78 8.50 -23.42
CA SER A 306 6.19 8.23 -23.12
C SER A 306 6.93 7.54 -24.28
N GLU A 307 6.21 6.97 -25.26
CA GLU A 307 6.77 6.45 -26.51
C GLU A 307 7.07 7.56 -27.50
N GLU A 308 6.18 8.54 -27.63
CA GLU A 308 6.33 9.62 -28.62
C GLU A 308 7.38 10.67 -28.19
N ASN A 309 7.53 10.90 -26.89
CA ASN A 309 8.47 11.89 -26.35
C ASN A 309 9.86 11.29 -26.07
N THR A 310 10.65 11.09 -27.12
CA THR A 310 12.05 10.61 -27.06
C THR A 310 13.02 11.52 -26.28
N SER A 311 12.57 12.69 -25.82
CA SER A 311 13.39 13.64 -25.06
C SER A 311 13.43 13.41 -23.55
N HIS A 312 12.58 12.54 -23.00
CA HIS A 312 12.57 12.27 -21.56
C HIS A 312 13.52 11.13 -21.20
N SER A 313 14.33 11.33 -20.15
CA SER A 313 15.16 10.26 -19.59
C SER A 313 14.28 9.10 -19.12
N MET A 314 14.78 7.87 -19.22
CA MET A 314 14.02 6.69 -18.81
C MET A 314 13.68 6.70 -17.32
N THR A 315 14.54 7.31 -16.50
CA THR A 315 14.32 7.53 -15.08
C THR A 315 13.09 8.39 -14.82
N THR A 316 12.87 9.46 -15.61
CA THR A 316 11.67 10.30 -15.51
C THR A 316 10.40 9.53 -15.88
N CYS A 317 10.48 8.69 -16.91
CA CYS A 317 9.36 7.81 -17.29
C CYS A 317 9.03 6.83 -16.15
N ALA A 318 10.05 6.24 -15.51
CA ALA A 318 9.87 5.36 -14.36
C ALA A 318 9.23 6.08 -13.17
N GLU A 319 9.60 7.33 -12.87
CA GLU A 319 8.97 8.14 -11.82
C GLU A 319 7.48 8.39 -12.11
N LEU A 320 7.12 8.69 -13.36
CA LEU A 320 5.72 8.86 -13.78
C LEU A 320 4.93 7.55 -13.63
N VAL A 321 5.53 6.42 -13.99
CA VAL A 321 4.94 5.09 -13.79
C VAL A 321 4.73 4.81 -12.30
N CYS A 322 5.71 5.10 -11.44
CA CYS A 322 5.60 4.95 -9.99
C CYS A 322 4.48 5.85 -9.42
N ALA A 323 4.41 7.11 -9.87
CA ALA A 323 3.34 8.03 -9.48
C ALA A 323 1.97 7.51 -9.91
N ARG A 324 1.87 6.87 -11.09
CA ARG A 324 0.64 6.27 -11.59
C ARG A 324 0.23 5.07 -10.75
N PHE A 325 1.15 4.16 -10.43
CA PHE A 325 0.86 3.04 -9.52
C PHE A 325 0.42 3.54 -8.14
N ARG A 326 1.08 4.56 -7.58
CA ARG A 326 0.67 5.17 -6.30
C ARG A 326 -0.75 5.72 -6.36
N SER A 327 -1.09 6.43 -7.44
CA SER A 327 -2.44 6.94 -7.66
C SER A 327 -3.46 5.80 -7.74
N MET A 328 -3.16 4.72 -8.47
CA MET A 328 -4.06 3.57 -8.60
C MET A 328 -4.23 2.81 -7.28
N GLN A 329 -3.15 2.56 -6.54
CA GLN A 329 -3.18 1.95 -5.20
C GLN A 329 -4.11 2.69 -4.26
N LYS A 330 -3.98 4.03 -4.26
CA LYS A 330 -4.79 4.91 -3.44
C LYS A 330 -6.26 4.87 -3.83
N LYS A 331 -6.59 4.95 -5.12
CA LYS A 331 -7.98 4.77 -5.61
C LYS A 331 -8.54 3.39 -5.25
N ALA A 332 -7.74 2.34 -5.41
CA ALA A 332 -8.13 0.97 -5.05
C ALA A 332 -8.45 0.82 -3.56
N SER A 333 -7.78 1.58 -2.69
CA SER A 333 -8.03 1.56 -1.23
C SER A 333 -9.35 2.24 -0.82
N LEU A 334 -9.89 3.11 -1.68
CA LEU A 334 -11.08 3.93 -1.40
C LEU A 334 -12.38 3.33 -1.95
N VAL A 335 -12.31 2.33 -2.83
CA VAL A 335 -13.49 1.69 -3.43
C VAL A 335 -13.81 0.35 -2.79
N SER A 336 -15.10 0.06 -2.64
CA SER A 336 -15.60 -1.23 -2.14
C SER A 336 -15.36 -2.39 -3.11
N LEU A 337 -15.46 -2.17 -4.42
CA LEU A 337 -15.17 -3.16 -5.48
C LEU A 337 -13.70 -3.16 -5.92
N ARG A 338 -12.80 -3.22 -4.93
CA ARG A 338 -11.35 -3.12 -5.11
C ARG A 338 -10.77 -4.15 -6.08
N SER A 339 -11.21 -5.41 -6.03
CA SER A 339 -10.71 -6.48 -6.92
C SER A 339 -11.01 -6.20 -8.40
N MET A 340 -12.20 -5.67 -8.69
CA MET A 340 -12.60 -5.32 -10.05
C MET A 340 -11.73 -4.17 -10.61
N TYR A 341 -11.48 -3.13 -9.81
CA TYR A 341 -10.59 -2.03 -10.20
C TYR A 341 -9.19 -2.52 -10.58
N VAL A 342 -8.62 -3.43 -9.79
CA VAL A 342 -7.29 -3.98 -10.03
C VAL A 342 -7.26 -4.80 -11.31
N SER A 343 -8.24 -5.69 -11.49
CA SER A 343 -8.31 -6.53 -12.69
C SER A 343 -8.55 -5.74 -13.98
N SER A 344 -9.29 -4.62 -13.91
CA SER A 344 -9.70 -3.86 -15.08
C SER A 344 -8.75 -2.72 -15.44
N VAL A 345 -8.00 -2.17 -14.47
CA VAL A 345 -7.14 -1.00 -14.68
C VAL A 345 -5.68 -1.33 -14.40
N MET A 346 -5.38 -1.80 -13.19
CA MET A 346 -3.99 -1.96 -12.74
C MET A 346 -3.26 -3.10 -13.44
N ALA A 347 -3.90 -4.27 -13.56
CA ALA A 347 -3.30 -5.43 -14.21
C ALA A 347 -3.04 -5.18 -15.71
N PRO A 348 -3.99 -4.65 -16.50
CA PRO A 348 -3.72 -4.30 -17.90
C PRO A 348 -2.63 -3.24 -18.08
N PHE A 349 -2.57 -2.25 -17.19
CA PHE A 349 -1.49 -1.26 -17.20
C PHE A 349 -0.13 -1.92 -16.94
N GLY A 350 -0.03 -2.80 -15.95
CA GLY A 350 1.20 -3.56 -15.67
C GLY A 350 1.62 -4.45 -16.83
N THR A 351 0.70 -5.21 -17.43
CA THR A 351 1.00 -6.06 -18.59
C THR A 351 1.49 -5.24 -19.78
N LYS A 352 0.80 -4.15 -20.13
CA LYS A 352 1.23 -3.27 -21.23
C LYS A 352 2.57 -2.60 -20.92
N LEU A 353 2.82 -2.23 -19.67
CA LEU A 353 4.10 -1.69 -19.24
C LEU A 353 5.22 -2.69 -19.53
N LEU A 354 5.08 -3.97 -19.16
CA LEU A 354 6.09 -5.00 -19.45
C LEU A 354 6.36 -5.14 -20.95
N ASP A 355 5.31 -5.17 -21.77
CA ASP A 355 5.44 -5.27 -23.23
C ASP A 355 6.22 -4.09 -23.82
N VAL A 356 5.82 -2.87 -23.44
CA VAL A 356 6.47 -1.63 -23.89
C VAL A 356 7.91 -1.57 -23.39
N TRP A 357 8.15 -2.01 -22.15
CA TRP A 357 9.49 -1.99 -21.58
C TRP A 357 10.43 -2.93 -22.32
N GLN A 358 9.97 -4.15 -22.57
CA GLN A 358 10.74 -5.16 -23.29
C GLN A 358 11.01 -4.74 -24.75
N GLU A 359 9.99 -4.22 -25.45
CA GLU A 359 10.12 -3.78 -26.84
C GLU A 359 11.15 -2.66 -26.99
N LYS A 360 11.12 -1.66 -26.10
CA LYS A 360 12.10 -0.57 -26.13
C LYS A 360 13.50 -1.02 -25.75
N ALA A 361 13.66 -1.93 -24.78
CA ALA A 361 14.97 -2.51 -24.44
C ALA A 361 15.62 -3.19 -25.66
N LEU A 362 14.83 -3.87 -26.49
CA LEU A 362 15.31 -4.51 -27.73
C LEU A 362 15.81 -3.52 -28.81
N GLN A 363 15.44 -2.25 -28.71
CA GLN A 363 15.86 -1.20 -29.65
C GLN A 363 17.19 -0.55 -29.25
N LEU A 364 17.70 -0.82 -28.05
CA LEU A 364 18.95 -0.23 -27.56
C LEU A 364 20.18 -0.83 -28.26
N HIS A 365 21.15 0.03 -28.58
CA HIS A 365 22.43 -0.43 -29.10
C HIS A 365 23.30 -1.02 -27.98
N PRO A 366 23.96 -2.18 -28.19
CA PRO A 366 24.66 -2.90 -27.13
C PRO A 366 25.90 -2.18 -26.60
N THR A 367 26.46 -1.24 -27.35
CA THR A 367 27.64 -0.45 -26.96
C THR A 367 27.31 0.86 -26.25
N ASP A 368 26.03 1.24 -26.19
CA ASP A 368 25.62 2.53 -25.64
C ASP A 368 25.27 2.36 -24.15
N CYS A 369 26.27 2.45 -23.28
CA CYS A 369 26.12 2.11 -21.86
C CYS A 369 25.15 3.04 -21.11
N ILE A 370 25.04 4.30 -21.52
CA ILE A 370 24.18 5.30 -20.85
C ILE A 370 22.69 4.94 -21.00
N PRO A 371 22.13 4.77 -22.21
CA PRO A 371 20.75 4.30 -22.38
C PRO A 371 20.43 3.00 -21.63
N TRP A 372 21.33 2.01 -21.67
CA TRP A 372 21.16 0.77 -20.89
C TRP A 372 21.11 1.03 -19.39
N SER A 373 21.99 1.89 -18.88
CA SER A 373 22.02 2.24 -17.45
C SER A 373 20.74 2.94 -16.99
N GLU A 374 20.20 3.87 -17.79
CA GLU A 374 18.93 4.54 -17.47
C GLU A 374 17.76 3.54 -17.52
N TRP A 375 17.81 2.59 -18.46
CA TRP A 375 16.79 1.55 -18.61
C TRP A 375 16.73 0.61 -17.41
N ILE A 376 17.89 0.08 -17.02
CA ILE A 376 18.05 -0.80 -15.85
C ILE A 376 17.65 -0.03 -14.59
N GLN A 377 18.11 1.22 -14.47
CA GLN A 377 17.80 2.05 -13.30
C GLN A 377 16.30 2.37 -13.18
N GLY A 378 15.65 2.75 -14.29
CA GLY A 378 14.21 3.01 -14.32
C GLY A 378 13.39 1.77 -13.96
N THR A 379 13.81 0.60 -14.46
CA THR A 379 13.17 -0.68 -14.12
C THR A 379 13.32 -0.98 -12.62
N HIS A 380 14.53 -0.85 -12.10
CA HIS A 380 14.83 -1.05 -10.68
C HIS A 380 14.02 -0.12 -9.77
N LEU A 381 13.87 1.16 -10.14
CA LEU A 381 13.06 2.11 -9.38
C LEU A 381 11.60 1.70 -9.25
N ILE A 382 11.02 1.14 -10.31
CA ILE A 382 9.64 0.64 -10.28
C ILE A 382 9.56 -0.60 -9.39
N VAL A 383 10.52 -1.53 -9.50
CA VAL A 383 10.59 -2.73 -8.66
C VAL A 383 10.69 -2.35 -7.18
N ASP A 384 11.64 -1.49 -6.82
CA ASP A 384 11.85 -1.02 -5.44
C ASP A 384 10.59 -0.32 -4.90
N PHE A 385 9.98 0.59 -5.68
CA PHE A 385 8.72 1.24 -5.31
C PHE A 385 7.60 0.23 -5.01
N LEU A 386 7.43 -0.79 -5.85
CA LEU A 386 6.38 -1.80 -5.66
C LEU A 386 6.67 -2.73 -4.47
N GLN A 387 7.95 -3.02 -4.19
CA GLN A 387 8.37 -3.89 -3.08
C GLN A 387 8.33 -3.19 -1.71
N GLN A 388 8.49 -1.86 -1.67
CA GLN A 388 8.38 -1.07 -0.43
C GLN A 388 6.98 -1.10 0.21
N HIS A 389 5.96 -1.58 -0.50
CA HIS A 389 4.60 -1.73 -0.02
C HIS A 389 4.26 -3.22 0.19
N PRO A 390 4.61 -3.81 1.36
CA PRO A 390 4.41 -5.23 1.61
C PRO A 390 2.92 -5.63 1.50
N PRO A 391 2.63 -6.91 1.20
CA PRO A 391 1.28 -7.38 0.97
C PRO A 391 0.44 -7.37 2.26
N GLU A 392 -0.28 -6.28 2.51
CA GLU A 392 -1.27 -6.19 3.61
C GLU A 392 -2.65 -6.71 3.21
N ASN A 393 -2.96 -6.73 1.91
CA ASN A 393 -4.25 -7.06 1.31
C ASN A 393 -4.12 -7.73 -0.08
N GLU A 394 -5.23 -8.20 -0.67
CA GLU A 394 -5.22 -8.86 -1.99
C GLU A 394 -4.55 -8.04 -3.10
N VAL A 395 -4.74 -6.71 -3.17
CA VAL A 395 -4.13 -5.93 -4.27
C VAL A 395 -2.67 -5.60 -4.05
N THR A 396 -2.24 -5.55 -2.79
CA THR A 396 -0.80 -5.47 -2.51
C THR A 396 -0.13 -6.81 -2.83
N ASN A 397 -0.86 -7.94 -2.81
CA ASN A 397 -0.36 -9.22 -3.29
C ASN A 397 -0.23 -9.25 -4.83
N ASP A 398 -1.24 -8.78 -5.58
CA ASP A 398 -1.17 -8.69 -7.05
C ASP A 398 -0.06 -7.75 -7.52
N LEU A 399 0.10 -6.60 -6.85
CA LEU A 399 1.20 -5.67 -7.13
C LEU A 399 2.56 -6.25 -6.78
N TRP A 400 2.65 -7.02 -5.70
CA TRP A 400 3.87 -7.72 -5.34
C TRP A 400 4.24 -8.79 -6.39
N GLN A 401 3.26 -9.57 -6.87
CA GLN A 401 3.47 -10.52 -7.97
C GLN A 401 3.92 -9.82 -9.26
N PHE A 402 3.35 -8.64 -9.54
CA PHE A 402 3.79 -7.81 -10.63
C PHE A 402 5.24 -7.33 -10.45
N ALA A 403 5.61 -6.89 -9.23
CA ALA A 403 6.99 -6.50 -8.91
C ALA A 403 7.98 -7.65 -9.13
N VAL A 404 7.63 -8.88 -8.74
CA VAL A 404 8.43 -10.08 -8.98
C VAL A 404 8.59 -10.33 -10.49
N SER A 405 7.52 -10.16 -11.26
CA SER A 405 7.56 -10.33 -12.72
C SER A 405 8.46 -9.26 -13.38
N LEU A 406 8.37 -8.01 -12.91
CA LEU A 406 9.20 -6.91 -13.39
C LEU A 406 10.67 -7.08 -12.99
N GLN A 407 10.95 -7.62 -11.80
CA GLN A 407 12.30 -7.99 -11.39
C GLN A 407 12.86 -9.15 -12.24
N GLY A 408 12.02 -10.11 -12.62
CA GLY A 408 12.37 -11.14 -13.59
C GLY A 408 12.73 -10.53 -14.95
N LEU A 409 11.97 -9.54 -15.41
CA LEU A 409 12.28 -8.79 -16.62
C LEU A 409 13.58 -7.98 -16.49
N GLU A 410 13.82 -7.31 -15.35
CA GLU A 410 15.07 -6.59 -15.08
C GLU A 410 16.28 -7.52 -15.23
N ASN A 411 16.24 -8.70 -14.60
CA ASN A 411 17.32 -9.69 -14.71
C ASN A 411 17.51 -10.15 -16.16
N ALA A 412 16.43 -10.44 -16.89
CA ALA A 412 16.52 -10.82 -18.30
C ALA A 412 17.08 -9.69 -19.18
N ILE A 413 16.72 -8.43 -18.91
CA ILE A 413 17.24 -7.27 -19.62
C ILE A 413 18.75 -7.11 -19.39
N VAL A 414 19.19 -7.25 -18.15
CA VAL A 414 20.61 -7.10 -17.80
C VAL A 414 21.45 -8.28 -18.32
N GLU A 415 21.04 -9.50 -18.00
CA GLU A 415 21.85 -10.70 -18.23
C GLU A 415 21.66 -11.24 -19.66
N ASP A 416 20.42 -11.42 -20.11
CA ASP A 416 20.13 -12.06 -21.39
C ASP A 416 20.17 -11.11 -22.59
N LEU A 417 19.76 -9.85 -22.40
CA LEU A 417 19.74 -8.87 -23.49
C LEU A 417 21.04 -8.08 -23.55
N PHE A 418 21.38 -7.34 -22.50
CA PHE A 418 22.56 -6.48 -22.52
C PHE A 418 23.87 -7.29 -22.48
N ALA A 419 24.10 -8.04 -21.42
CA ALA A 419 25.40 -8.66 -21.16
C ALA A 419 25.74 -9.74 -22.20
N LYS A 420 24.80 -10.63 -22.55
CA LYS A 420 25.00 -11.58 -23.65
C LYS A 420 25.21 -10.89 -24.99
N THR A 421 24.47 -9.83 -25.33
CA THR A 421 24.72 -9.15 -26.61
C THR A 421 26.11 -8.50 -26.62
N LEU A 422 26.54 -7.87 -25.52
CA LEU A 422 27.89 -7.29 -25.46
C LEU A 422 28.97 -8.38 -25.55
N VAL A 423 28.86 -9.46 -24.79
CA VAL A 423 29.88 -10.53 -24.77
C VAL A 423 29.83 -11.36 -26.04
N GLU A 424 28.68 -11.91 -26.42
CA GLU A 424 28.58 -12.84 -27.55
C GLU A 424 28.62 -12.15 -28.90
N ARG A 425 27.94 -11.00 -29.06
CA ARG A 425 27.92 -10.31 -30.35
C ARG A 425 29.13 -9.38 -30.51
N VAL A 426 29.42 -8.54 -29.52
CA VAL A 426 30.49 -7.55 -29.67
C VAL A 426 31.86 -8.16 -29.38
N LEU A 427 32.06 -8.81 -28.23
CA LEU A 427 33.39 -9.33 -27.87
C LEU A 427 33.75 -10.60 -28.67
N LEU A 428 32.91 -11.63 -28.67
CA LEU A 428 33.19 -12.90 -29.34
C LEU A 428 33.27 -12.77 -30.86
N ASN A 429 32.32 -12.05 -31.48
CA ASN A 429 32.25 -11.96 -32.94
C ASN A 429 32.95 -10.73 -33.51
N GLU A 430 32.62 -9.52 -33.06
CA GLU A 430 33.16 -8.29 -33.68
C GLU A 430 34.63 -8.04 -33.29
N ALA A 431 34.98 -8.18 -32.01
CA ALA A 431 36.36 -8.11 -31.50
C ALA A 431 37.12 -9.44 -31.59
N LYS A 432 36.51 -10.46 -32.22
CA LYS A 432 37.11 -11.77 -32.53
C LYS A 432 37.64 -12.55 -31.32
N LEU A 433 37.10 -12.33 -30.12
CA LEU A 433 37.49 -13.08 -28.94
C LEU A 433 37.29 -14.60 -29.13
N ALA A 434 36.27 -15.03 -29.89
CA ALA A 434 36.07 -16.45 -30.20
C ALA A 434 37.27 -17.07 -30.93
N SER A 435 37.86 -16.34 -31.88
CA SER A 435 39.08 -16.77 -32.59
C SER A 435 40.25 -16.94 -31.63
N TYR A 436 40.40 -15.97 -30.71
CA TYR A 436 41.43 -16.03 -29.67
C TYR A 436 41.20 -17.20 -28.71
N LEU A 437 39.99 -17.46 -28.24
CA LEU A 437 39.69 -18.57 -27.33
C LEU A 437 39.98 -19.94 -27.96
N VAL A 438 39.66 -20.11 -29.25
CA VAL A 438 40.03 -21.32 -30.00
C VAL A 438 41.55 -21.46 -30.08
N ARG A 439 42.28 -20.38 -30.38
CA ARG A 439 43.75 -20.40 -30.39
C ARG A 439 44.33 -20.70 -29.00
N CYS A 440 43.70 -20.21 -27.93
CA CYS A 440 44.13 -20.45 -26.56
C CYS A 440 44.14 -21.94 -26.21
N SER A 441 43.23 -22.73 -26.79
CA SER A 441 43.24 -24.18 -26.54
C SER A 441 44.55 -24.85 -26.97
N PHE A 442 45.19 -24.36 -28.03
CA PHE A 442 46.51 -24.81 -28.47
C PHE A 442 47.65 -24.13 -27.72
N LEU A 443 47.50 -22.84 -27.40
CA LEU A 443 48.48 -22.06 -26.65
C LEU A 443 48.76 -22.70 -25.29
N VAL A 444 47.71 -23.06 -24.55
CA VAL A 444 47.84 -23.61 -23.20
C VAL A 444 48.49 -25.01 -23.22
N ALA A 445 48.40 -25.74 -24.32
CA ALA A 445 49.09 -27.01 -24.52
C ALA A 445 50.54 -26.86 -25.06
N SER A 446 50.95 -25.64 -25.46
CA SER A 446 52.26 -25.38 -26.05
C SER A 446 53.33 -25.09 -24.99
N ASN A 447 54.56 -25.50 -25.30
CA ASN A 447 55.74 -25.13 -24.51
C ASN A 447 56.35 -23.78 -24.94
N GLU A 448 55.82 -23.13 -25.98
CA GLU A 448 56.34 -21.88 -26.53
C GLU A 448 55.89 -20.67 -25.69
N GLU A 449 56.85 -19.83 -25.30
CA GLU A 449 56.61 -18.56 -24.59
C GLU A 449 56.45 -17.42 -25.61
N GLU A 450 55.33 -17.37 -26.31
CA GLU A 450 54.95 -16.21 -27.14
C GLU A 450 54.09 -15.24 -26.31
N ASP A 451 54.69 -14.17 -25.78
CA ASP A 451 54.05 -13.17 -24.90
C ASP A 451 53.49 -11.94 -25.65
N ASP A 452 53.25 -12.04 -26.96
CA ASP A 452 52.61 -10.94 -27.70
C ASP A 452 51.10 -11.01 -27.53
N ASP A 453 50.51 -9.92 -27.02
CA ASP A 453 49.06 -9.74 -26.94
C ASP A 453 48.53 -9.79 -28.39
N GLY A 454 47.88 -10.90 -28.76
CA GLY A 454 47.30 -11.06 -30.09
C GLY A 454 46.41 -9.88 -30.46
N VAL A 455 46.36 -9.53 -31.75
CA VAL A 455 45.56 -8.39 -32.25
C VAL A 455 44.11 -8.46 -31.77
N GLU A 456 43.55 -9.67 -31.68
CA GLU A 456 42.21 -9.93 -31.16
C GLU A 456 42.05 -9.50 -29.70
N LEU A 457 43.03 -9.80 -28.84
CA LEU A 457 43.00 -9.45 -27.42
C LEU A 457 43.10 -7.93 -27.22
N MET A 458 43.88 -7.25 -28.07
CA MET A 458 43.98 -5.80 -28.09
C MET A 458 42.64 -5.13 -28.44
N GLU A 459 41.91 -5.65 -29.43
CA GLU A 459 40.56 -5.19 -29.79
C GLU A 459 39.57 -5.38 -28.63
N VAL A 460 39.58 -6.55 -27.98
CA VAL A 460 38.77 -6.83 -26.78
C VAL A 460 39.07 -5.86 -25.64
N ARG A 461 40.35 -5.63 -25.35
CA ARG A 461 40.77 -4.68 -24.31
C ARG A 461 40.32 -3.26 -24.62
N GLN A 462 40.34 -2.84 -25.88
CA GLN A 462 39.86 -1.52 -26.28
C GLN A 462 38.36 -1.36 -26.00
N VAL A 463 37.54 -2.34 -26.35
CA VAL A 463 36.10 -2.34 -26.07
C VAL A 463 35.83 -2.33 -24.57
N LEU A 464 36.50 -3.21 -23.81
CA LEU A 464 36.34 -3.29 -22.35
C LEU A 464 36.84 -2.03 -21.62
N THR A 465 37.91 -1.40 -22.11
CA THR A 465 38.40 -0.13 -21.54
C THR A 465 37.37 0.97 -21.73
N ARG A 466 36.74 1.05 -22.91
CA ARG A 466 35.67 2.01 -23.17
C ARG A 466 34.44 1.72 -22.31
N PHE A 467 34.00 0.47 -22.26
CA PHE A 467 32.91 0.03 -21.38
C PHE A 467 33.18 0.40 -19.92
N TYR A 468 34.40 0.14 -19.43
CA TYR A 468 34.79 0.50 -18.07
C TYR A 468 34.71 2.01 -17.86
N GLN A 469 35.31 2.81 -18.74
CA GLN A 469 35.30 4.27 -18.64
C GLN A 469 33.88 4.86 -18.63
N GLU A 470 32.95 4.29 -19.41
CA GLU A 470 31.56 4.73 -19.47
C GLU A 470 30.73 4.26 -18.25
N THR A 471 31.20 3.28 -17.49
CA THR A 471 30.50 2.70 -16.33
C THR A 471 31.17 3.03 -14.99
N VAL A 472 32.29 3.75 -14.97
CA VAL A 472 32.87 4.29 -13.74
C VAL A 472 32.06 5.49 -13.28
N VAL A 473 31.45 5.36 -12.12
CA VAL A 473 30.70 6.44 -11.47
C VAL A 473 31.67 7.46 -10.88
N HIS A 474 31.59 8.72 -11.33
CA HIS A 474 32.29 9.81 -10.67
C HIS A 474 31.57 10.16 -9.35
N GLU A 475 32.32 10.45 -8.28
CA GLU A 475 31.84 10.70 -6.90
C GLU A 475 30.69 11.73 -6.78
N THR A 476 30.40 12.50 -7.84
CA THR A 476 29.35 13.52 -7.89
C THR A 476 28.00 13.04 -8.42
N ALA A 477 27.84 11.78 -8.85
CA ALA A 477 26.65 11.33 -9.59
C ALA A 477 25.44 10.86 -8.72
N GLY A 478 25.58 10.83 -7.39
CA GLY A 478 24.52 10.34 -6.48
C GLY A 478 24.39 8.79 -6.48
N PRO A 479 23.51 8.23 -5.63
CA PRO A 479 23.44 6.78 -5.38
C PRO A 479 22.72 5.98 -6.48
N LEU A 480 21.93 6.64 -7.33
CA LEU A 480 21.06 5.97 -8.29
C LEU A 480 21.81 5.43 -9.52
N PRO A 481 22.73 6.17 -10.18
CA PRO A 481 23.51 5.62 -11.30
C PRO A 481 24.44 4.46 -10.89
N GLU A 482 24.74 4.33 -9.60
CA GLU A 482 25.69 3.33 -9.09
C GLU A 482 25.17 1.90 -9.22
N TYR A 483 23.87 1.68 -8.97
CA TYR A 483 23.26 0.35 -9.07
C TYR A 483 23.34 -0.21 -10.50
N SER A 484 22.86 0.53 -11.50
CA SER A 484 22.78 0.03 -12.87
C SER A 484 24.17 -0.24 -13.46
N PHE A 485 25.14 0.66 -13.26
CA PHE A 485 26.50 0.47 -13.75
C PHE A 485 27.24 -0.65 -13.02
N GLN A 486 27.01 -0.84 -11.72
CA GLN A 486 27.55 -1.99 -11.00
C GLN A 486 26.99 -3.29 -11.59
N ARG A 487 25.66 -3.39 -11.74
CA ARG A 487 25.00 -4.60 -12.24
C ARG A 487 25.39 -4.96 -13.67
N MET A 488 25.54 -3.95 -14.54
CA MET A 488 26.07 -4.12 -15.90
C MET A 488 27.49 -4.69 -15.89
N ARG A 489 28.39 -4.12 -15.07
CA ARG A 489 29.78 -4.61 -14.95
C ARG A 489 29.83 -6.03 -14.43
N GLU A 490 29.10 -6.34 -13.36
CA GLU A 490 29.05 -7.69 -12.78
C GLU A 490 28.62 -8.74 -13.81
N SER A 491 27.56 -8.45 -14.57
CA SER A 491 26.98 -9.39 -15.53
C SER A 491 27.90 -9.62 -16.73
N VAL A 492 28.46 -8.55 -17.30
CA VAL A 492 29.41 -8.65 -18.42
C VAL A 492 30.68 -9.38 -18.02
N LEU A 493 31.25 -9.04 -16.86
CA LEU A 493 32.48 -9.66 -16.38
C LEU A 493 32.29 -11.14 -16.02
N SER A 494 31.14 -11.50 -15.44
CA SER A 494 30.83 -12.89 -15.12
C SER A 494 30.70 -13.73 -16.38
N LEU A 495 29.90 -13.29 -17.37
CA LEU A 495 29.75 -13.99 -18.64
C LEU A 495 31.07 -14.07 -19.41
N LEU A 496 31.87 -13.00 -19.42
CA LEU A 496 33.18 -13.03 -20.06
C LEU A 496 34.12 -14.03 -19.37
N ALA A 497 34.14 -14.07 -18.03
CA ALA A 497 34.97 -15.01 -17.28
C ALA A 497 34.59 -16.46 -17.55
N GLU A 498 33.30 -16.77 -17.74
CA GLU A 498 32.83 -18.09 -18.14
C GLU A 498 33.45 -18.54 -19.48
N GLN A 499 33.59 -17.65 -20.46
CA GLN A 499 34.21 -17.97 -21.75
C GLN A 499 35.68 -18.40 -21.59
N PHE A 500 36.43 -17.75 -20.69
CA PHE A 500 37.81 -18.13 -20.40
C PHE A 500 37.89 -19.40 -19.55
N LEU A 501 36.96 -19.60 -18.61
CA LEU A 501 36.87 -20.81 -17.81
C LEU A 501 36.59 -22.04 -18.67
N GLN A 502 35.79 -21.93 -19.73
CA GLN A 502 35.56 -23.03 -20.68
C GLN A 502 36.86 -23.55 -21.30
N VAL A 503 37.78 -22.65 -21.66
CA VAL A 503 39.11 -23.00 -22.17
C VAL A 503 39.99 -23.59 -21.07
N ALA A 504 40.01 -22.96 -19.89
CA ALA A 504 40.84 -23.39 -18.76
C ALA A 504 40.46 -24.79 -18.24
N LEU A 505 39.16 -25.05 -18.08
CA LEU A 505 38.61 -26.26 -17.48
C LEU A 505 38.26 -27.36 -18.48
N ASN A 506 38.49 -27.12 -19.78
CA ASN A 506 38.19 -28.06 -20.85
C ASN A 506 36.72 -28.48 -20.91
N ALA A 507 35.80 -27.53 -20.76
CA ALA A 507 34.37 -27.82 -20.80
C ALA A 507 33.94 -28.47 -22.14
N ASP A 508 34.60 -28.07 -23.24
CA ASP A 508 34.27 -28.54 -24.60
C ASP A 508 35.14 -29.71 -25.10
N GLY A 509 36.06 -30.22 -24.27
CA GLY A 509 36.97 -31.31 -24.68
C GLY A 509 38.13 -30.90 -25.58
N MET A 510 38.36 -29.60 -25.79
CA MET A 510 39.37 -29.02 -26.68
C MET A 510 40.78 -28.86 -26.05
N THR A 511 40.90 -28.74 -24.73
CA THR A 511 42.15 -28.56 -23.96
C THR A 511 42.48 -29.78 -23.10
N LEU A 512 42.86 -30.88 -23.76
CA LEU A 512 43.18 -32.15 -23.09
C LEU A 512 44.48 -32.09 -22.28
N GLU A 513 45.46 -31.31 -22.73
CA GLU A 513 46.79 -31.21 -22.12
C GLU A 513 47.11 -29.74 -21.78
N LEU A 514 47.80 -29.54 -20.66
CA LEU A 514 48.22 -28.24 -20.16
C LEU A 514 49.74 -28.23 -19.95
N ALA A 515 50.42 -27.28 -20.58
CA ALA A 515 51.85 -27.03 -20.43
C ALA A 515 52.11 -25.79 -19.54
N GLU A 516 53.26 -25.75 -18.86
CA GLU A 516 53.60 -24.67 -17.92
C GLU A 516 53.70 -23.30 -18.58
N SER A 517 54.51 -23.19 -19.63
CA SER A 517 54.74 -21.92 -20.32
C SER A 517 53.46 -21.43 -21.00
N GLY A 518 52.74 -22.29 -21.72
CA GLY A 518 51.43 -21.94 -22.30
C GLY A 518 50.40 -21.47 -21.27
N SER A 519 50.32 -22.13 -20.11
CA SER A 519 49.43 -21.73 -19.02
C SER A 519 49.81 -20.38 -18.40
N ARG A 520 51.11 -20.06 -18.33
CA ARG A 520 51.60 -18.74 -17.87
C ARG A 520 51.21 -17.62 -18.83
N VAL A 521 51.41 -17.81 -20.13
CA VAL A 521 51.03 -16.82 -21.14
C VAL A 521 49.51 -16.58 -21.08
N PHE A 522 48.71 -17.65 -21.00
CA PHE A 522 47.27 -17.53 -20.85
C PHE A 522 46.86 -16.80 -19.57
N ALA A 523 47.47 -17.12 -18.42
CA ALA A 523 47.21 -16.43 -17.16
C ALA A 523 47.56 -14.94 -17.23
N HIS A 524 48.69 -14.59 -17.86
CA HIS A 524 49.09 -13.20 -18.08
C HIS A 524 48.08 -12.45 -18.96
N GLN A 525 47.62 -13.06 -20.04
CA GLN A 525 46.63 -12.48 -20.97
C GLN A 525 45.26 -12.31 -20.31
N VAL A 526 44.80 -13.28 -19.52
CA VAL A 526 43.58 -13.13 -18.69
C VAL A 526 43.74 -11.98 -17.70
N GLN A 527 44.88 -11.89 -17.02
CA GLN A 527 45.16 -10.80 -16.09
C GLN A 527 45.21 -9.43 -16.80
N SER A 528 45.68 -9.36 -18.04
CA SER A 528 45.68 -8.16 -18.88
C SER A 528 44.26 -7.69 -19.22
N VAL A 529 43.34 -8.62 -19.51
CA VAL A 529 41.92 -8.33 -19.80
C VAL A 529 41.17 -7.86 -18.56
N PHE A 530 41.23 -8.63 -17.47
CA PHE A 530 40.48 -8.32 -16.24
C PHE A 530 41.16 -7.25 -15.38
N GLY A 531 42.46 -7.00 -15.58
CA GLY A 531 43.23 -5.97 -14.88
C GLY A 531 42.74 -4.54 -15.13
N ILE A 532 41.98 -4.32 -16.22
CA ILE A 532 41.28 -3.05 -16.50
C ILE A 532 40.36 -2.67 -15.33
N PHE A 533 39.79 -3.66 -14.64
CA PHE A 533 38.82 -3.49 -13.56
C PHE A 533 39.46 -3.56 -12.16
N SER A 534 40.78 -3.50 -12.06
CA SER A 534 41.53 -3.62 -10.80
C SER A 534 41.20 -2.56 -9.74
N THR A 535 40.60 -1.44 -10.14
CA THR A 535 40.14 -0.39 -9.22
C THR A 535 38.72 -0.60 -8.69
N MET A 536 38.01 -1.65 -9.13
CA MET A 536 36.73 -2.04 -8.52
C MET A 536 36.98 -2.58 -7.11
N THR A 537 36.13 -2.20 -6.16
CA THR A 537 36.21 -2.65 -4.76
C THR A 537 36.01 -4.16 -4.63
N GLU A 538 35.11 -4.72 -5.44
CA GLU A 538 34.79 -6.14 -5.46
C GLU A 538 34.67 -6.63 -6.91
N LEU A 539 35.38 -7.72 -7.23
CA LEU A 539 35.24 -8.43 -8.50
C LEU A 539 34.19 -9.54 -8.35
N PRO A 540 33.40 -9.84 -9.41
CA PRO A 540 32.44 -10.95 -9.36
C PRO A 540 33.12 -12.29 -9.02
N LEU A 541 32.41 -13.16 -8.28
CA LEU A 541 32.94 -14.46 -7.85
C LEU A 541 33.45 -15.31 -9.01
N THR A 542 32.78 -15.28 -10.17
CA THR A 542 33.21 -15.99 -11.38
C THR A 542 34.56 -15.49 -11.90
N VAL A 543 34.82 -14.19 -11.82
CA VAL A 543 36.12 -13.60 -12.17
C VAL A 543 37.19 -14.02 -11.17
N GLN A 544 36.87 -13.99 -9.88
CA GLN A 544 37.81 -14.44 -8.84
C GLN A 544 38.17 -15.93 -9.02
N ARG A 545 37.18 -16.78 -9.30
CA ARG A 545 37.38 -18.19 -9.65
C ARG A 545 38.31 -18.35 -10.86
N LEU A 546 38.08 -17.57 -11.93
CA LEU A 546 38.95 -17.58 -13.11
C LEU A 546 40.39 -17.19 -12.78
N LEU A 547 40.60 -16.15 -11.96
CA LEU A 547 41.93 -15.72 -11.55
C LEU A 547 42.64 -16.79 -10.69
N ASP A 548 41.92 -17.44 -9.78
CA ASP A 548 42.46 -18.55 -9.01
C ASP A 548 42.79 -19.76 -9.89
N VAL A 549 41.91 -20.11 -10.84
CA VAL A 549 42.11 -21.20 -11.81
C VAL A 549 43.33 -20.94 -12.69
N THR A 550 43.45 -19.75 -13.27
CA THR A 550 44.58 -19.41 -14.14
C THR A 550 45.89 -19.31 -13.36
N ARG A 551 45.84 -18.85 -12.11
CA ARG A 551 46.99 -18.90 -11.20
C ARG A 551 47.39 -20.35 -10.88
N TRP A 552 46.42 -21.23 -10.61
CA TRP A 552 46.66 -22.65 -10.36
C TRP A 552 47.30 -23.35 -11.57
N MET A 553 46.80 -23.06 -12.78
CA MET A 553 47.34 -23.59 -14.04
C MET A 553 48.77 -23.12 -14.32
N SER A 554 49.15 -21.94 -13.88
CA SER A 554 50.46 -21.33 -14.17
C SER A 554 51.52 -21.56 -13.08
N MET A 555 51.17 -22.30 -12.01
CA MET A 555 52.11 -22.66 -10.94
C MET A 555 53.27 -23.50 -11.47
N GLU A 556 54.43 -23.32 -10.85
CA GLU A 556 55.60 -24.17 -11.07
C GLU A 556 55.32 -25.61 -10.63
N TYR A 557 55.90 -26.57 -11.35
CA TYR A 557 55.85 -28.00 -11.02
C TYR A 557 56.11 -28.28 -9.52
N SER A 558 57.12 -27.62 -8.93
CA SER A 558 57.54 -27.89 -7.55
C SER A 558 56.45 -27.59 -6.51
N ASP A 559 55.69 -26.51 -6.71
CA ASP A 559 54.60 -26.13 -5.82
C ASP A 559 53.32 -26.90 -6.12
N LEU A 560 53.03 -27.12 -7.41
CA LEU A 560 51.82 -27.80 -7.85
C LEU A 560 51.84 -29.31 -7.51
N SER A 561 52.99 -29.97 -7.71
CA SER A 561 53.19 -31.39 -7.35
C SER A 561 53.06 -31.63 -5.85
N GLY A 562 53.50 -30.68 -5.01
CA GLY A 562 53.36 -30.77 -3.56
C GLY A 562 51.89 -30.85 -3.11
N VAL A 563 51.02 -30.02 -3.71
CA VAL A 563 49.59 -30.05 -3.40
C VAL A 563 48.90 -31.25 -4.05
N GLY A 564 49.26 -31.61 -5.29
CA GLY A 564 48.73 -32.80 -5.97
C GLY A 564 49.02 -34.09 -5.20
N ASN A 565 50.25 -34.26 -4.70
CA ASN A 565 50.62 -35.40 -3.86
C ASN A 565 49.85 -35.42 -2.53
N ALA A 566 49.66 -34.25 -1.91
CA ALA A 566 48.90 -34.17 -0.66
C ALA A 566 47.42 -34.53 -0.87
N LEU A 567 46.81 -34.11 -1.99
CA LEU A 567 45.46 -34.53 -2.37
C LEU A 567 45.36 -36.03 -2.68
N CYS A 568 46.37 -36.62 -3.33
CA CYS A 568 46.44 -38.08 -3.54
C CYS A 568 46.52 -38.86 -2.22
N VAL A 569 47.33 -38.37 -1.28
CA VAL A 569 47.45 -38.96 0.06
C VAL A 569 46.14 -38.85 0.83
N LEU A 570 45.48 -37.68 0.76
CA LEU A 570 44.20 -37.44 1.42
C LEU A 570 43.09 -38.34 0.85
N ALA A 571 43.04 -38.49 -0.47
CA ALA A 571 42.07 -39.35 -1.15
C ALA A 571 42.40 -40.86 -1.08
N GLY A 572 43.62 -41.21 -0.68
CA GLY A 572 44.10 -42.59 -0.63
C GLY A 572 44.23 -43.26 -2.01
N ILE A 573 44.29 -42.48 -3.09
CA ILE A 573 44.41 -42.98 -4.46
C ILE A 573 45.64 -42.37 -5.16
N PRO A 574 46.34 -43.12 -6.02
CA PRO A 574 47.39 -42.55 -6.87
C PRO A 574 46.78 -41.67 -7.97
N ALA A 575 47.56 -40.75 -8.54
CA ALA A 575 47.16 -39.98 -9.72
C ALA A 575 46.85 -40.91 -10.92
N PRO A 576 45.91 -40.56 -11.81
CA PRO A 576 45.08 -39.34 -11.81
C PRO A 576 43.99 -39.33 -10.74
N LEU A 577 43.74 -38.17 -10.16
CA LEU A 577 42.75 -37.96 -9.10
C LEU A 577 41.33 -38.02 -9.66
N THR A 578 40.40 -38.65 -8.95
CA THR A 578 38.96 -38.64 -9.28
C THR A 578 38.17 -37.92 -8.20
N MET A 579 36.99 -37.38 -8.53
CA MET A 579 36.10 -36.77 -7.54
C MET A 579 35.47 -37.79 -6.58
N ASP A 580 35.42 -39.07 -6.95
CA ASP A 580 34.70 -40.11 -6.20
C ASP A 580 35.00 -40.17 -4.69
N PRO A 581 36.26 -40.12 -4.22
CA PRO A 581 36.56 -40.16 -2.79
C PRO A 581 36.04 -38.93 -2.03
N PHE A 582 36.03 -37.77 -2.68
CA PHE A 582 35.58 -36.51 -2.09
C PHE A 582 34.05 -36.37 -2.11
N VAL A 583 33.38 -36.95 -3.12
CA VAL A 583 31.92 -37.01 -3.17
C VAL A 583 31.36 -38.02 -2.16
N GLN A 584 32.13 -39.05 -1.81
CA GLN A 584 31.72 -40.08 -0.86
C GLN A 584 31.95 -39.68 0.61
N ASP A 585 32.84 -38.72 0.89
CA ASP A 585 33.14 -38.26 2.24
C ASP A 585 33.29 -36.73 2.29
N ASP A 586 32.25 -36.06 2.81
CA ASP A 586 32.20 -34.61 2.96
C ASP A 586 33.37 -34.06 3.79
N ARG A 587 33.92 -34.83 4.74
CA ARG A 587 35.06 -34.39 5.55
C ARG A 587 36.34 -34.31 4.73
N LEU A 588 36.55 -35.26 3.82
CA LEU A 588 37.68 -35.24 2.90
C LEU A 588 37.54 -34.07 1.92
N ALA A 589 36.33 -33.79 1.44
CA ALA A 589 36.06 -32.63 0.60
C ALA A 589 36.35 -31.31 1.34
N GLU A 590 35.87 -31.16 2.57
CA GLU A 590 36.13 -29.99 3.42
C GLU A 590 37.63 -29.79 3.68
N GLU A 591 38.36 -30.86 4.01
CA GLU A 591 39.80 -30.80 4.24
C GLU A 591 40.57 -30.44 2.97
N ALA A 592 40.20 -31.01 1.82
CA ALA A 592 40.79 -30.68 0.52
C ALA A 592 40.54 -29.22 0.13
N VAL A 593 39.32 -28.70 0.34
CA VAL A 593 39.00 -27.28 0.11
C VAL A 593 39.79 -26.38 1.06
N ALA A 594 39.88 -26.74 2.35
CA ALA A 594 40.67 -25.99 3.32
C ALA A 594 42.17 -25.93 2.95
N MET A 595 42.71 -26.99 2.35
CA MET A 595 44.09 -27.00 1.83
C MET A 595 44.28 -26.00 0.67
N LEU A 596 43.33 -25.95 -0.27
CA LEU A 596 43.36 -24.97 -1.37
C LEU A 596 43.26 -23.53 -0.84
N GLN A 597 42.34 -23.29 0.09
CA GLN A 597 42.16 -21.99 0.74
C GLN A 597 43.40 -21.57 1.54
N ALA A 598 44.06 -22.49 2.23
CA ALA A 598 45.32 -22.23 2.95
C ALA A 598 46.48 -21.82 2.02
N LYS A 599 46.40 -22.20 0.73
CA LYS A 599 47.33 -21.77 -0.33
C LYS A 599 46.91 -20.48 -1.02
N GLY A 600 45.79 -19.89 -0.61
CA GLY A 600 45.27 -18.62 -1.13
C GLY A 600 44.37 -18.76 -2.35
N PHE A 601 43.84 -19.97 -2.63
CA PHE A 601 42.83 -20.21 -3.65
C PHE A 601 41.47 -20.29 -2.97
N ILE A 602 40.80 -19.13 -2.86
CA ILE A 602 39.60 -18.97 -2.04
C ILE A 602 38.35 -19.32 -2.85
N SER A 603 38.36 -18.98 -4.14
CA SER A 603 37.19 -19.04 -5.01
C SER A 603 37.23 -20.21 -6.02
N MET A 604 38.29 -21.03 -5.96
CA MET A 604 38.44 -22.21 -6.81
C MET A 604 37.70 -23.43 -6.24
N GLU A 605 36.96 -24.13 -7.09
CA GLU A 605 36.30 -25.39 -6.73
C GLU A 605 37.30 -26.56 -6.74
N LEU A 606 37.09 -27.56 -5.87
CA LEU A 606 37.96 -28.74 -5.82
C LEU A 606 37.98 -29.52 -7.16
N ALA A 607 36.84 -29.56 -7.84
CA ALA A 607 36.72 -30.20 -9.16
C ALA A 607 37.60 -29.51 -10.21
N ASP A 608 37.72 -28.17 -10.16
CA ASP A 608 38.58 -27.41 -11.06
C ASP A 608 40.05 -27.75 -10.83
N ALA A 609 40.46 -27.76 -9.55
CA ALA A 609 41.82 -28.06 -9.15
C ALA A 609 42.26 -29.45 -9.63
N ILE A 610 41.40 -30.46 -9.44
CA ILE A 610 41.61 -31.84 -9.89
C ILE A 610 41.63 -31.93 -11.42
N SER A 611 40.71 -31.24 -12.11
CA SER A 611 40.67 -31.19 -13.58
C SER A 611 41.99 -30.67 -14.16
N ILE A 612 42.58 -29.64 -13.53
CA ILE A 612 43.84 -29.05 -13.98
C ILE A 612 45.03 -29.99 -13.65
N LEU A 613 45.10 -30.52 -12.43
CA LEU A 613 46.16 -31.45 -12.02
C LEU A 613 46.26 -32.66 -12.95
N ASN A 614 45.12 -33.22 -13.35
CA ASN A 614 45.06 -34.38 -14.23
C ASN A 614 45.40 -34.09 -15.70
N ARG A 615 45.51 -32.82 -16.10
CA ARG A 615 45.84 -32.43 -17.48
C ARG A 615 47.23 -31.82 -17.62
N ARG A 616 47.91 -31.54 -16.51
CA ARG A 616 49.27 -30.99 -16.48
C ARG A 616 50.31 -32.04 -16.91
N VAL A 617 50.89 -31.82 -18.08
CA VAL A 617 51.77 -32.81 -18.76
C VAL A 617 53.03 -33.13 -17.95
N ASP A 618 53.58 -32.12 -17.27
CA ASP A 618 54.74 -32.23 -16.38
C ASP A 618 54.47 -33.08 -15.13
N LEU A 619 53.22 -33.15 -14.66
CA LEU A 619 52.81 -34.02 -13.56
C LEU A 619 52.52 -35.45 -14.01
N LEU A 620 52.09 -35.65 -15.26
CA LEU A 620 51.75 -36.97 -15.81
C LEU A 620 52.98 -37.73 -16.35
N GLY A 621 54.05 -37.01 -16.70
CA GLY A 621 55.29 -37.56 -17.25
C GLY A 621 56.39 -37.86 -16.21
N ALA A 622 56.15 -37.57 -14.93
CA ALA A 622 57.02 -37.85 -13.79
C ALA A 622 56.54 -39.09 -13.03
#